data_AF-A0A7Y4QDA2-F1
#
_entry.id   AF-A0A7Y4QDA2-F1
#
_cell.length_a   1.000
_cell.length_b   1.000
_cell.length_c   1.000
_cell.angle_alpha   90.00
_cell.angle_beta   90.00
_cell.angle_gamma   90.00
#
_symmetry.space_group_name_H-M   'P 1'
#
loop_
_entity.id
_entity.type
_entity.pdbx_description
1 polymer ?
#
loop_
_entity_poly.entity_id
_entity_poly.type
_entity_poly.pdbx_seq_one_letter_code
_entity_poly.pdbx_strand_id
1 'polypeptide(L)'
;MNINRILTIVLVAASLFLAFRLYRGVQGTIEDREAIQNTENAVIARLKLIREAEIVFQEVNKRYTANWDSLSNFIENGKVPNIQRREEITQVGYGQEIVKVFFDTLGYTPAKERIFKKNFTMNASDNGVFMGYKVKNGDRVIKNQKAYTLKVGDKMQEVPFQEQGVITALASVATGTEVKKGELLVNYWDYAFEPNVDLKKIGEVPGLDGQKFNIFIGKVDKNGVMVQVIEVRDPKPVNPMRKESNEAKGRKPLHFGSKFDVTTSGNWESQ
;
A
#
# COMPACT_ATOMS: atom_id res chain seq x y z
N MET A 1 -32.26 61.90 6.25
CA MET A 1 -31.47 60.81 6.86
C MET A 1 -30.13 61.39 7.28
N ASN A 2 -29.76 61.34 8.55
CA ASN A 2 -28.55 62.00 9.06
C ASN A 2 -27.31 61.44 8.36
N ILE A 3 -26.36 62.30 7.99
CA ILE A 3 -25.15 61.95 7.22
C ILE A 3 -24.38 60.77 7.85
N ASN A 4 -24.37 60.70 9.18
CA ASN A 4 -23.75 59.63 9.95
C ASN A 4 -24.40 58.26 9.68
N ARG A 5 -25.73 58.18 9.51
CA ARG A 5 -26.41 56.91 9.20
C ARG A 5 -26.10 56.42 7.79
N ILE A 6 -25.97 57.33 6.82
CA ILE A 6 -25.59 56.99 5.43
C ILE A 6 -24.16 56.44 5.42
N LEU A 7 -23.23 57.10 6.11
CA LEU A 7 -21.85 56.66 6.28
C LEU A 7 -21.77 55.27 6.91
N THR A 8 -22.52 55.00 7.99
CA THR A 8 -22.55 53.67 8.61
C THR A 8 -23.06 52.59 7.67
N ILE A 9 -24.15 52.85 6.92
CA ILE A 9 -24.71 51.87 5.97
C ILE A 9 -23.71 51.56 4.85
N VAL A 10 -23.05 52.58 4.29
CA VAL A 10 -22.04 52.39 3.25
C VAL A 10 -20.82 51.64 3.79
N LEU A 11 -20.38 51.96 5.01
CA LEU A 11 -19.24 51.28 5.64
C LEU A 11 -19.56 49.80 5.92
N VAL A 12 -20.78 49.49 6.38
CA VAL A 12 -21.24 48.11 6.59
C VAL A 12 -21.33 47.37 5.26
N ALA A 13 -21.88 47.99 4.21
CA ALA A 13 -21.95 47.38 2.89
C ALA A 13 -20.54 47.11 2.31
N ALA A 14 -19.61 48.06 2.46
CA ALA A 14 -18.22 47.88 2.06
C ALA A 14 -17.52 46.78 2.87
N SER A 15 -17.77 46.71 4.17
CA SER A 15 -17.24 45.66 5.06
C SER A 15 -17.76 44.28 4.66
N LEU A 16 -19.06 44.13 4.39
CA LEU A 16 -19.65 42.87 3.91
C LEU A 16 -19.10 42.46 2.53
N PHE A 17 -18.90 43.42 1.63
CA PHE A 17 -18.31 43.17 0.32
C PHE A 17 -16.86 42.68 0.44
N LEU A 18 -16.05 43.31 1.29
CA LEU A 18 -14.68 42.89 1.55
C LEU A 18 -14.63 41.51 2.22
N ALA A 19 -15.49 41.26 3.20
CA ALA A 19 -15.61 39.96 3.87
C ALA A 19 -15.96 38.85 2.87
N PHE A 20 -16.89 39.11 1.95
CA PHE A 20 -17.25 38.18 0.89
C PHE A 20 -16.11 37.91 -0.11
N ARG A 21 -15.35 38.96 -0.48
CA ARG A 21 -14.19 38.82 -1.36
C ARG A 21 -13.07 38.00 -0.70
N LEU A 22 -12.80 38.23 0.58
CA LEU A 22 -11.83 37.46 1.36
C LEU A 22 -12.27 36.00 1.50
N TYR A 23 -13.55 35.76 1.82
CA TYR A 23 -14.11 34.42 1.92
C TYR A 23 -13.95 33.63 0.61
N ARG A 24 -14.39 34.20 -0.53
CA ARG A 24 -14.23 33.57 -1.86
C ARG A 24 -12.77 33.32 -2.24
N GLY A 25 -11.88 34.28 -1.93
CA GLY A 25 -10.46 34.15 -2.22
C GLY A 25 -9.79 33.01 -1.44
N VAL A 26 -10.11 32.88 -0.14
CA VAL A 26 -9.56 31.81 0.71
C VAL A 26 -10.15 30.45 0.32
N GLN A 27 -11.46 30.36 0.15
CA GLN A 27 -12.14 29.09 -0.12
C GLN A 27 -11.71 28.45 -1.44
N GLY A 28 -11.57 29.23 -2.53
CA GLY A 28 -11.10 28.70 -3.81
C GLY A 28 -9.72 28.05 -3.72
N THR A 29 -8.79 28.65 -2.97
CA THR A 29 -7.44 28.07 -2.79
C THR A 29 -7.43 26.80 -1.94
N ILE A 30 -8.41 26.61 -1.05
CA ILE A 30 -8.53 25.39 -0.24
C ILE A 30 -9.10 24.26 -1.08
N GLU A 31 -10.17 24.52 -1.83
CA GLU A 31 -10.82 23.55 -2.72
C GLU A 31 -9.85 23.05 -3.81
N ASP A 32 -9.07 23.96 -4.42
CA ASP A 32 -8.04 23.59 -5.40
C ASP A 32 -6.97 22.67 -4.79
N ARG A 33 -6.51 22.98 -3.57
CA ARG A 33 -5.50 22.16 -2.87
C ARG A 33 -6.06 20.78 -2.52
N GLU A 34 -7.31 20.72 -2.07
CA GLU A 34 -7.98 19.47 -1.74
C GLU A 34 -8.19 18.61 -3.00
N ALA A 35 -8.63 19.21 -4.11
CA ALA A 35 -8.78 18.53 -5.39
C ALA A 35 -7.45 17.99 -5.94
N ILE A 36 -6.36 18.78 -5.84
CA ILE A 36 -5.01 18.34 -6.20
C ILE A 36 -4.59 17.18 -5.30
N GLN A 37 -4.75 17.28 -3.99
CA GLN A 37 -4.37 16.24 -3.04
C GLN A 37 -5.15 14.93 -3.28
N ASN A 38 -6.45 15.02 -3.55
CA ASN A 38 -7.28 13.86 -3.86
C ASN A 38 -6.84 13.17 -5.16
N THR A 39 -6.53 13.96 -6.20
CA THR A 39 -6.01 13.44 -7.46
C THR A 39 -4.63 12.80 -7.27
N GLU A 40 -3.73 13.45 -6.53
CA GLU A 40 -2.41 12.89 -6.19
C GLU A 40 -2.52 11.59 -5.39
N ASN A 41 -3.43 11.52 -4.41
CA ASN A 41 -3.68 10.28 -3.66
C ASN A 41 -4.15 9.15 -4.58
N ALA A 42 -5.03 9.45 -5.55
CA ALA A 42 -5.47 8.48 -6.55
C ALA A 42 -4.31 8.03 -7.47
N VAL A 43 -3.45 8.96 -7.91
CA VAL A 43 -2.24 8.65 -8.69
C VAL A 43 -1.28 7.78 -7.88
N ILE A 44 -1.04 8.10 -6.61
CA ILE A 44 -0.20 7.29 -5.71
C ILE A 44 -0.79 5.88 -5.53
N ALA A 45 -2.10 5.77 -5.27
CA ALA A 45 -2.77 4.48 -5.13
C ALA A 45 -2.63 3.64 -6.41
N ARG A 46 -2.78 4.27 -7.58
CA ARG A 46 -2.60 3.62 -8.88
C ARG A 46 -1.15 3.16 -9.10
N LEU A 47 -0.17 4.02 -8.79
CA LEU A 47 1.25 3.68 -8.88
C LEU A 47 1.64 2.55 -7.93
N LYS A 48 1.11 2.53 -6.70
CA LYS A 48 1.29 1.41 -5.75
C LYS A 48 0.72 0.11 -6.30
N LEU A 49 -0.48 0.14 -6.90
CA LEU A 49 -1.09 -1.04 -7.51
C LEU A 49 -0.24 -1.56 -8.68
N ILE A 50 0.18 -0.68 -9.59
CA ILE A 50 1.04 -1.04 -10.73
C ILE A 50 2.35 -1.64 -10.22
N ARG A 51 2.97 -1.05 -9.18
CA ARG A 51 4.19 -1.56 -8.57
C ARG A 51 4.02 -2.99 -8.07
N GLU A 52 3.00 -3.27 -7.26
CA GLU A 52 2.78 -4.61 -6.73
C GLU A 52 2.47 -5.61 -7.85
N ALA A 53 1.71 -5.19 -8.87
CA ALA A 53 1.43 -6.01 -10.04
C ALA A 53 2.71 -6.36 -10.83
N GLU A 54 3.60 -5.38 -11.06
CA GLU A 54 4.88 -5.60 -11.74
C GLU A 54 5.83 -6.50 -10.94
N ILE A 55 5.87 -6.37 -9.61
CA ILE A 55 6.66 -7.25 -8.74
C ILE A 55 6.18 -8.69 -8.86
N VAL A 56 4.86 -8.91 -8.75
CA VAL A 56 4.27 -10.25 -8.86
C VAL A 56 4.42 -10.81 -10.28
N PHE A 57 4.29 -9.96 -11.30
CA PHE A 57 4.52 -10.34 -12.70
C PHE A 57 5.99 -10.77 -12.91
N GLN A 58 6.94 -10.03 -12.35
CA GLN A 58 8.37 -10.31 -12.42
C GLN A 58 8.75 -11.57 -11.65
N GLU A 59 8.08 -11.87 -10.53
CA GLU A 59 8.26 -13.11 -9.78
C GLU A 59 7.96 -14.35 -10.65
N VAL A 60 6.85 -14.30 -11.40
CA VAL A 60 6.38 -15.39 -12.26
C VAL A 60 7.15 -15.45 -13.59
N ASN A 61 7.26 -14.32 -14.30
CA ASN A 61 7.79 -14.25 -15.65
C ASN A 61 9.30 -13.97 -15.71
N LYS A 62 9.94 -13.75 -14.55
CA LYS A 62 11.36 -13.35 -14.40
C LYS A 62 11.71 -12.05 -15.13
N ARG A 63 10.72 -11.23 -15.49
CA ARG A 63 10.88 -9.93 -16.16
C ARG A 63 9.71 -9.00 -15.88
N TYR A 64 9.96 -7.70 -15.95
CA TYR A 64 8.89 -6.67 -15.95
C TYR A 64 8.21 -6.57 -17.32
N THR A 65 7.04 -5.93 -17.39
CA THR A 65 6.32 -5.68 -18.66
C THR A 65 6.05 -4.20 -18.89
N ALA A 66 6.36 -3.70 -20.09
CA ALA A 66 6.00 -2.34 -20.50
C ALA A 66 4.59 -2.27 -21.12
N ASN A 67 3.98 -3.43 -21.37
CA ASN A 67 2.68 -3.54 -22.01
C ASN A 67 1.57 -3.64 -20.95
N TRP A 68 0.71 -2.62 -20.91
CA TRP A 68 -0.44 -2.52 -20.02
C TRP A 68 -1.47 -3.64 -20.22
N ASP A 69 -1.68 -4.11 -21.46
CA ASP A 69 -2.62 -5.20 -21.75
C ASP A 69 -2.10 -6.54 -21.22
N SER A 70 -0.78 -6.73 -21.26
CA SER A 70 -0.15 -7.92 -20.67
C SER A 70 -0.23 -7.90 -19.15
N LEU A 71 -0.05 -6.72 -18.54
CA LEU A 71 -0.17 -6.54 -17.10
C LEU A 71 -1.62 -6.73 -16.64
N SER A 72 -2.60 -6.13 -17.32
CA SER A 72 -4.02 -6.27 -16.97
C SER A 72 -4.49 -7.72 -17.09
N ASN A 73 -4.14 -8.39 -18.20
CA ASN A 73 -4.48 -9.80 -18.40
C ASN A 73 -3.82 -10.71 -17.34
N PHE A 74 -2.59 -10.40 -16.92
CA PHE A 74 -1.95 -11.14 -15.83
C PHE A 74 -2.69 -10.94 -14.50
N ILE A 75 -3.14 -9.73 -14.19
CA ILE A 75 -3.90 -9.49 -12.96
C ILE A 75 -5.23 -10.26 -12.98
N GLU A 76 -5.94 -10.27 -14.11
CA GLU A 76 -7.24 -10.94 -14.24
C GLU A 76 -7.15 -12.48 -14.25
N ASN A 77 -6.26 -13.02 -15.08
CA ASN A 77 -6.25 -14.44 -15.42
C ASN A 77 -4.98 -15.18 -14.95
N GLY A 78 -3.98 -14.44 -14.47
CA GLY A 78 -2.71 -14.99 -14.04
C GLY A 78 -2.79 -15.82 -12.77
N LYS A 79 -1.83 -16.74 -12.64
CA LYS A 79 -1.64 -17.57 -11.45
C LYS A 79 -0.20 -17.44 -10.98
N VAL A 80 -0.03 -17.33 -9.67
CA VAL A 80 1.24 -17.18 -8.99
C VAL A 80 1.56 -18.49 -8.27
N PRO A 81 2.73 -19.13 -8.52
CA PRO A 81 3.11 -20.34 -7.81
C PRO A 81 3.51 -20.00 -6.37
N ASN A 82 3.02 -20.80 -5.42
CA ASN A 82 3.40 -20.68 -4.02
C ASN A 82 4.69 -21.50 -3.81
N ILE A 83 5.86 -20.85 -3.86
CA ILE A 83 7.17 -21.53 -3.81
C ILE A 83 7.66 -21.65 -2.36
N GLN A 84 8.13 -22.85 -1.98
CA GLN A 84 8.86 -23.11 -0.74
C GLN A 84 10.32 -23.44 -1.06
N ARG A 85 11.26 -22.68 -0.47
CA ARG A 85 12.69 -22.99 -0.52
C ARG A 85 13.05 -23.85 0.68
N ARG A 86 13.69 -24.99 0.45
CA ARG A 86 14.35 -25.80 1.49
C ARG A 86 15.82 -26.00 1.15
N GLU A 87 16.67 -26.04 2.16
CA GLU A 87 18.10 -26.28 2.01
C GLU A 87 18.47 -27.56 2.75
N GLU A 88 19.21 -28.43 2.08
CA GLU A 88 19.78 -29.63 2.66
C GLU A 88 21.29 -29.51 2.61
N ILE A 89 21.93 -29.46 3.78
CA ILE A 89 23.39 -29.37 3.92
C ILE A 89 23.89 -30.80 4.11
N THR A 90 24.64 -31.32 3.14
CA THR A 90 25.34 -32.60 3.27
C THR A 90 26.82 -32.34 3.47
N GLN A 91 27.37 -32.80 4.59
CA GLN A 91 28.81 -32.74 4.84
C GLN A 91 29.51 -33.85 4.06
N VAL A 92 30.37 -33.46 3.12
CA VAL A 92 31.28 -34.38 2.45
C VAL A 92 32.67 -34.24 3.11
N GLY A 93 33.40 -35.35 3.25
CA GLY A 93 34.66 -35.40 4.02
C GLY A 93 35.66 -34.29 3.64
N TYR A 94 36.63 -34.02 4.54
CA TYR A 94 37.56 -32.88 4.48
C TYR A 94 36.92 -31.49 4.69
N GLY A 95 35.82 -31.41 5.46
CA GLY A 95 35.23 -30.13 5.86
C GLY A 95 34.52 -29.37 4.73
N GLN A 96 34.14 -30.08 3.65
CA GLN A 96 33.40 -29.51 2.55
C GLN A 96 31.89 -29.71 2.77
N GLU A 97 31.10 -28.66 2.59
CA GLU A 97 29.64 -28.71 2.72
C GLU A 97 29.00 -28.54 1.33
N ILE A 98 28.12 -29.47 0.96
CA ILE A 98 27.26 -29.33 -0.22
C ILE A 98 25.90 -28.85 0.26
N VAL A 99 25.53 -27.63 -0.11
CA VAL A 99 24.19 -27.08 0.13
C VAL A 99 23.34 -27.33 -1.11
N LYS A 100 22.38 -28.25 -1.03
CA LYS A 100 21.37 -28.47 -2.07
C LYS A 100 20.13 -27.64 -1.75
N VAL A 101 19.76 -26.75 -2.66
CA VAL A 101 18.55 -25.92 -2.52
C VAL A 101 17.44 -26.51 -3.36
N PHE A 102 16.33 -26.87 -2.72
CA PHE A 102 15.12 -27.38 -3.36
C PHE A 102 14.06 -26.26 -3.41
N PHE A 103 13.40 -26.15 -4.56
CA PHE A 103 12.26 -25.24 -4.76
C PHE A 103 11.03 -26.06 -5.09
N ASP A 104 10.14 -26.20 -4.10
CA ASP A 104 8.87 -26.92 -4.28
C ASP A 104 7.75 -25.92 -4.54
N THR A 105 6.86 -26.21 -5.49
CA THR A 105 5.64 -25.43 -5.71
C THR A 105 4.50 -26.09 -4.94
N LEU A 106 4.03 -25.44 -3.87
CA LEU A 106 2.98 -25.94 -2.97
C LEU A 106 1.55 -25.75 -3.53
N GLY A 107 1.40 -24.98 -4.61
CA GLY A 107 0.12 -24.70 -5.25
C GLY A 107 0.15 -23.41 -6.06
N TYR A 108 -1.02 -22.95 -6.49
CA TYR A 108 -1.18 -21.72 -7.26
C TYR A 108 -2.23 -20.81 -6.62
N THR A 109 -1.90 -19.53 -6.49
CA THR A 109 -2.83 -18.48 -6.03
C THR A 109 -3.17 -17.56 -7.22
N PRO A 110 -4.42 -17.14 -7.43
CA PRO A 110 -4.74 -16.15 -8.46
C PRO A 110 -3.94 -14.85 -8.28
N ALA A 111 -3.43 -14.28 -9.37
CA ALA A 111 -2.64 -13.05 -9.32
C ALA A 111 -3.41 -11.89 -8.68
N LYS A 112 -4.71 -11.73 -9.03
CA LYS A 112 -5.59 -10.76 -8.38
C LYS A 112 -5.62 -10.91 -6.86
N GLU A 113 -5.75 -12.13 -6.35
CA GLU A 113 -5.77 -12.35 -4.91
C GLU A 113 -4.43 -12.00 -4.26
N ARG A 114 -3.31 -12.44 -4.86
CA ARG A 114 -1.95 -12.17 -4.39
C ARG A 114 -1.58 -10.68 -4.36
N ILE A 115 -2.15 -9.88 -5.27
CA ILE A 115 -1.90 -8.44 -5.39
C ILE A 115 -2.86 -7.64 -4.50
N PHE A 116 -4.15 -8.01 -4.46
CA PHE A 116 -5.19 -7.19 -3.83
C PHE A 116 -5.43 -7.52 -2.36
N LYS A 117 -5.17 -8.76 -1.90
CA LYS A 117 -5.37 -9.14 -0.50
C LYS A 117 -4.05 -9.13 0.26
N LYS A 118 -4.09 -8.51 1.44
CA LYS A 118 -3.02 -8.58 2.43
C LYS A 118 -3.51 -9.42 3.61
N ASN A 119 -2.84 -10.55 3.83
CA ASN A 119 -3.12 -11.42 4.97
C ASN A 119 -2.30 -10.96 6.18
N PHE A 120 -2.95 -11.01 7.35
CA PHE A 120 -2.37 -10.66 8.62
C PHE A 120 -2.59 -11.79 9.62
N THR A 121 -1.61 -11.94 10.48
CA THR A 121 -1.64 -12.87 11.61
C THR A 121 -1.46 -12.07 12.89
N MET A 122 -2.24 -12.40 13.90
CA MET A 122 -2.04 -11.86 15.24
C MET A 122 -1.76 -13.02 16.19
N ASN A 123 -0.63 -12.90 16.86
CA ASN A 123 -0.11 -13.91 17.77
C ASN A 123 -0.30 -13.45 19.22
N ALA A 124 -0.22 -14.38 20.16
CA ALA A 124 -0.14 -14.09 21.58
C ALA A 124 1.05 -13.16 21.84
N SER A 125 0.76 -12.01 22.47
CA SER A 125 1.71 -10.94 22.76
C SER A 125 2.73 -11.34 23.82
N ASP A 126 2.32 -12.19 24.76
CA ASP A 126 3.14 -12.67 25.88
C ASP A 126 2.72 -14.09 26.29
N ASN A 127 3.50 -14.69 27.19
CA ASN A 127 3.13 -15.91 27.88
C ASN A 127 2.08 -15.59 28.95
N GLY A 128 0.96 -16.30 28.96
CA GLY A 128 -0.09 -16.06 29.94
C GLY A 128 -1.32 -16.90 29.73
N VAL A 129 -2.37 -16.61 30.50
CA VAL A 129 -3.65 -17.33 30.43
C VAL A 129 -4.60 -16.60 29.49
N PHE A 130 -5.06 -17.29 28.45
CA PHE A 130 -6.01 -16.75 27.49
C PHE A 130 -7.39 -16.57 28.13
N MET A 131 -7.90 -15.35 28.14
CA MET A 131 -9.18 -15.01 28.80
C MET A 131 -10.35 -14.88 27.81
N GLY A 132 -10.11 -15.01 26.51
CA GLY A 132 -11.14 -15.03 25.47
C GLY A 132 -10.95 -14.01 24.35
N TYR A 133 -11.59 -14.28 23.22
CA TYR A 133 -11.70 -13.35 22.09
C TYR A 133 -12.82 -12.33 22.33
N LYS A 134 -12.61 -11.09 21.86
CA LYS A 134 -13.64 -10.04 21.81
C LYS A 134 -14.33 -9.91 20.45
N VAL A 135 -14.00 -10.81 19.54
CA VAL A 135 -14.38 -10.80 18.13
C VAL A 135 -14.73 -12.21 17.69
N LYS A 136 -15.45 -12.31 16.58
CA LYS A 136 -15.90 -13.58 15.98
C LYS A 136 -15.37 -13.74 14.58
N ASN A 137 -15.40 -14.98 14.09
CA ASN A 137 -15.04 -15.24 12.70
C ASN A 137 -15.99 -14.50 11.74
N GLY A 138 -15.44 -13.83 10.74
CA GLY A 138 -16.19 -12.99 9.80
C GLY A 138 -16.38 -11.53 10.23
N ASP A 139 -16.03 -11.15 11.47
CA ASP A 139 -16.14 -9.75 11.90
C ASP A 139 -15.14 -8.86 11.16
N ARG A 140 -15.59 -7.65 10.81
CA ARG A 140 -14.70 -6.58 10.35
C ARG A 140 -14.15 -5.82 11.54
N VAL A 141 -12.82 -5.75 11.63
CA VAL A 141 -12.08 -5.09 12.71
C VAL A 141 -11.32 -3.89 12.19
N ILE A 142 -11.13 -2.90 13.06
CA ILE A 142 -10.33 -1.71 12.76
C ILE A 142 -9.05 -1.67 13.59
N LYS A 143 -8.07 -0.90 13.13
CA LYS A 143 -6.84 -0.64 13.89
C LYS A 143 -7.17 -0.11 15.28
N ASN A 144 -6.42 -0.58 16.28
CA ASN A 144 -6.59 -0.29 17.70
C ASN A 144 -7.86 -0.90 18.36
N GLN A 145 -8.70 -1.63 17.62
CA GLN A 145 -9.78 -2.40 18.23
C GLN A 145 -9.22 -3.56 19.05
N LYS A 146 -9.78 -3.79 20.23
CA LYS A 146 -9.35 -4.85 21.15
C LYS A 146 -9.73 -6.22 20.60
N ALA A 147 -8.77 -7.12 20.51
CA ALA A 147 -8.94 -8.41 19.85
C ALA A 147 -9.17 -9.57 20.82
N TYR A 148 -8.29 -9.72 21.81
CA TYR A 148 -8.41 -10.73 22.87
C TYR A 148 -7.88 -10.18 24.20
N THR A 149 -8.21 -10.88 25.28
CA THR A 149 -7.69 -10.60 26.62
C THR A 149 -6.74 -11.71 27.06
N LEU A 150 -5.59 -11.32 27.61
CA LEU A 150 -4.56 -12.21 28.16
C LEU A 150 -4.30 -11.82 29.62
N LYS A 151 -4.27 -12.80 30.52
CA LYS A 151 -3.81 -12.61 31.90
C LYS A 151 -2.33 -12.95 31.97
N VAL A 152 -1.48 -11.94 32.19
CA VAL A 152 -0.02 -12.09 32.33
C VAL A 152 0.33 -11.79 33.79
N GLY A 153 0.69 -12.83 34.54
CA GLY A 153 0.77 -12.75 36.00
C GLY A 153 -0.60 -12.38 36.60
N ASP A 154 -0.67 -11.26 37.32
CA ASP A 154 -1.92 -10.74 37.90
C ASP A 154 -2.60 -9.65 37.06
N LYS A 155 -2.00 -9.25 35.92
CA LYS A 155 -2.53 -8.17 35.08
C LYS A 155 -3.34 -8.70 33.91
N MET A 156 -4.50 -8.10 33.69
CA MET A 156 -5.30 -8.30 32.49
C MET A 156 -4.82 -7.35 31.39
N GLN A 157 -4.31 -7.91 30.30
CA GLN A 157 -3.85 -7.18 29.13
C GLN A 157 -4.84 -7.38 27.98
N GLU A 158 -5.36 -6.28 27.44
CA GLU A 158 -6.19 -6.30 26.25
C GLU A 158 -5.33 -5.94 25.04
N VAL A 159 -5.21 -6.85 24.09
CA VAL A 159 -4.31 -6.68 22.96
C VAL A 159 -5.09 -6.13 21.76
N PRO A 160 -4.73 -4.95 21.23
CA PRO A 160 -5.41 -4.39 20.08
C PRO A 160 -4.85 -4.89 18.75
N PHE A 161 -5.70 -4.93 17.73
CA PHE A 161 -5.30 -5.12 16.34
C PHE A 161 -4.37 -4.00 15.87
N GLN A 162 -3.29 -4.37 15.19
CA GLN A 162 -2.32 -3.43 14.62
C GLN A 162 -2.80 -2.87 13.26
N GLU A 163 -3.62 -3.65 12.56
CA GLU A 163 -4.16 -3.35 11.25
C GLU A 163 -5.66 -3.66 11.21
N GLN A 164 -6.38 -3.01 10.31
CA GLN A 164 -7.78 -3.31 10.04
C GLN A 164 -7.92 -4.55 9.14
N GLY A 165 -9.09 -5.17 9.11
CA GLY A 165 -9.39 -6.27 8.19
C GLY A 165 -10.65 -7.06 8.56
N VAL A 166 -10.84 -8.20 7.90
CA VAL A 166 -11.91 -9.16 8.14
C VAL A 166 -11.30 -10.44 8.70
N ILE A 167 -11.83 -10.92 9.83
CA ILE A 167 -11.35 -12.13 10.49
C ILE A 167 -11.72 -13.34 9.63
N THR A 168 -10.72 -14.18 9.34
CA THR A 168 -10.87 -15.44 8.60
C THR A 168 -10.83 -16.66 9.50
N ALA A 169 -10.04 -16.62 10.56
CA ALA A 169 -9.97 -17.72 11.52
C ALA A 169 -9.53 -17.24 12.90
N LEU A 170 -10.08 -17.90 13.92
CA LEU A 170 -9.65 -17.81 15.32
C LEU A 170 -9.13 -19.18 15.73
N ALA A 171 -8.00 -19.21 16.44
CA ALA A 171 -7.49 -20.45 17.01
C ALA A 171 -8.48 -21.00 18.05
N SER A 172 -8.64 -22.31 18.11
CA SER A 172 -9.53 -22.98 19.07
C SER A 172 -8.90 -23.07 20.46
N VAL A 173 -8.73 -21.92 21.11
CA VAL A 173 -8.14 -21.77 22.44
C VAL A 173 -9.26 -21.54 23.46
N ALA A 174 -9.37 -22.43 24.46
CA ALA A 174 -10.38 -22.30 25.50
C ALA A 174 -10.01 -21.21 26.51
N THR A 175 -11.00 -20.55 27.10
CA THR A 175 -10.75 -19.59 28.18
C THR A 175 -10.13 -20.30 29.38
N GLY A 176 -9.02 -19.77 29.91
CA GLY A 176 -8.28 -20.37 31.01
C GLY A 176 -7.07 -21.21 30.59
N THR A 177 -6.80 -21.39 29.30
CA THR A 177 -5.61 -22.12 28.84
C THR A 177 -4.39 -21.22 28.79
N GLU A 178 -3.22 -21.77 29.11
CA GLU A 178 -1.95 -21.09 28.91
C GLU A 178 -1.59 -21.03 27.43
N VAL A 179 -1.23 -19.83 26.95
CA VAL A 179 -0.71 -19.58 25.61
C VAL A 179 0.71 -19.06 25.68
N LYS A 180 1.52 -19.38 24.68
CA LYS A 180 2.91 -18.93 24.59
C LYS A 180 3.03 -17.71 23.70
N LYS A 181 3.93 -16.79 24.04
CA LYS A 181 4.27 -15.66 23.19
C LYS A 181 4.62 -16.15 21.79
N GLY A 182 3.99 -15.55 20.78
CA GLY A 182 4.17 -15.91 19.37
C GLY A 182 3.22 -17.00 18.86
N GLU A 183 2.41 -17.62 19.72
CA GLU A 183 1.37 -18.57 19.31
C GLU A 183 0.31 -17.87 18.44
N LEU A 184 -0.02 -18.43 17.28
CA LEU A 184 -0.98 -17.84 16.34
C LEU A 184 -2.40 -17.91 16.90
N LEU A 185 -3.05 -16.76 17.06
CA LEU A 185 -4.40 -16.68 17.63
C LEU A 185 -5.46 -16.26 16.62
N VAL A 186 -5.14 -15.34 15.71
CA VAL A 186 -6.11 -14.78 14.75
C VAL A 186 -5.49 -14.65 13.38
N ASN A 187 -6.20 -15.11 12.36
CA ASN A 187 -5.94 -14.81 10.97
C ASN A 187 -7.02 -13.84 10.48
N TYR A 188 -6.60 -12.80 9.78
CA TYR A 188 -7.48 -11.81 9.17
C TYR A 188 -6.84 -11.26 7.91
N TRP A 189 -7.62 -10.60 7.06
CA TRP A 189 -7.12 -10.03 5.81
C TRP A 189 -7.80 -8.70 5.52
N ASP A 190 -7.13 -7.83 4.77
CA ASP A 190 -7.74 -6.63 4.21
C ASP A 190 -7.40 -6.50 2.73
N TYR A 191 -8.21 -5.72 2.01
CA TYR A 191 -7.87 -5.31 0.66
C TYR A 191 -6.79 -4.22 0.71
N ALA A 192 -5.62 -4.52 0.15
CA ALA A 192 -4.56 -3.53 -0.04
C ALA A 192 -4.93 -2.49 -1.12
N PHE A 193 -5.80 -2.88 -2.07
CA PHE A 193 -6.26 -2.07 -3.19
C PHE A 193 -7.76 -2.27 -3.44
N GLU A 194 -8.40 -1.31 -4.10
CA GLU A 194 -9.83 -1.40 -4.43
C GLU A 194 -10.16 -2.65 -5.26
N PRO A 195 -11.00 -3.58 -4.78
CA PRO A 195 -11.21 -4.88 -5.43
C PRO A 195 -11.87 -4.81 -6.82
N ASN A 196 -12.56 -3.71 -7.10
CA ASN A 196 -13.33 -3.47 -8.32
C ASN A 196 -12.67 -2.42 -9.25
N VAL A 197 -11.36 -2.22 -9.12
CA VAL A 197 -10.62 -1.33 -10.02
C VAL A 197 -10.80 -1.76 -11.49
N ASP A 198 -11.00 -0.79 -12.37
CA ASP A 198 -11.00 -1.04 -13.81
C ASP A 198 -9.58 -1.31 -14.29
N LEU A 199 -9.31 -2.59 -14.61
CA LEU A 199 -8.01 -3.08 -15.04
C LEU A 199 -7.69 -2.69 -16.49
N LYS A 200 -8.68 -2.36 -17.32
CA LYS A 200 -8.45 -1.86 -18.68
C LYS A 200 -7.77 -0.48 -18.65
N LYS A 201 -8.06 0.29 -17.60
CA LYS A 201 -7.51 1.62 -17.34
C LYS A 201 -6.34 1.59 -16.35
N ILE A 202 -5.73 0.43 -16.09
CA ILE A 202 -4.65 0.35 -15.10
C ILE A 202 -3.45 1.24 -15.43
N GLY A 203 -3.15 1.40 -16.71
CA GLY A 203 -2.07 2.27 -17.19
C GLY A 203 -2.44 3.74 -17.28
N GLU A 204 -3.70 4.13 -17.09
CA GLU A 204 -4.16 5.52 -17.18
C GLU A 204 -3.91 6.28 -15.88
N VAL A 205 -3.53 7.56 -16.01
CA VAL A 205 -3.30 8.48 -14.90
C VAL A 205 -4.66 8.97 -14.38
N PRO A 206 -5.03 8.70 -13.12
CA PRO A 206 -6.27 9.21 -12.56
C PRO A 206 -6.38 10.74 -12.68
N GLY A 207 -7.53 11.22 -13.13
CA GLY A 207 -7.79 12.65 -13.32
C GLY A 207 -7.35 13.22 -14.67
N LEU A 208 -6.70 12.42 -15.54
CA LEU A 208 -6.32 12.83 -16.89
C LEU A 208 -6.90 11.85 -17.91
N ASP A 209 -7.81 12.33 -18.75
CA ASP A 209 -8.51 11.48 -19.72
C ASP A 209 -7.54 10.93 -20.79
N GLY A 210 -7.48 9.59 -20.91
CA GLY A 210 -6.65 8.87 -21.87
C GLY A 210 -5.12 8.96 -21.67
N GLN A 211 -4.63 9.75 -20.71
CA GLN A 211 -3.20 9.88 -20.46
C GLN A 211 -2.68 8.65 -19.73
N LYS A 212 -1.68 7.97 -20.30
CA LYS A 212 -1.02 6.81 -19.66
C LYS A 212 0.21 7.21 -18.88
N PHE A 213 0.57 6.42 -17.86
CA PHE A 213 1.87 6.51 -17.20
C PHE A 213 3.00 6.18 -18.19
N ASN A 214 4.13 6.84 -18.01
CA ASN A 214 5.35 6.47 -18.72
C ASN A 214 6.00 5.30 -17.98
N ILE A 215 6.26 4.20 -18.68
CA ILE A 215 6.95 3.04 -18.17
C ILE A 215 8.29 2.86 -18.91
N PHE A 216 9.34 2.67 -18.14
CA PHE A 216 10.67 2.32 -18.63
C PHE A 216 11.08 0.99 -18.01
N ILE A 217 11.62 0.09 -18.84
CA ILE A 217 12.23 -1.15 -18.39
C ILE A 217 13.59 -1.28 -19.05
N GLY A 218 14.60 -1.62 -18.27
CA GLY A 218 15.95 -1.80 -18.74
C GLY A 218 16.71 -2.82 -17.91
N LYS A 219 18.02 -2.89 -18.13
CA LYS A 219 18.94 -3.62 -17.27
C LYS A 219 20.11 -2.71 -16.92
N VAL A 220 20.60 -2.85 -15.70
CA VAL A 220 21.80 -2.16 -15.21
C VAL A 220 22.80 -3.20 -14.73
N ASP A 221 24.08 -2.92 -14.93
CA ASP A 221 25.15 -3.73 -14.37
C ASP A 221 25.28 -3.43 -12.86
N LYS A 222 25.14 -4.48 -12.03
CA LYS A 222 25.47 -4.45 -10.62
C LYS A 222 26.57 -5.50 -10.38
N ASN A 223 27.83 -5.04 -10.32
CA ASN A 223 29.02 -5.85 -10.03
C ASN A 223 29.22 -7.03 -10.99
N GLY A 224 29.02 -6.83 -12.30
CA GLY A 224 29.14 -7.85 -13.34
C GLY A 224 27.85 -8.66 -13.57
N VAL A 225 26.78 -8.40 -12.81
CA VAL A 225 25.48 -9.05 -12.96
C VAL A 225 24.47 -8.07 -13.57
N MET A 226 23.90 -8.44 -14.71
CA MET A 226 22.86 -7.65 -15.38
C MET A 226 21.51 -7.83 -14.69
N VAL A 227 21.06 -6.81 -13.95
CA VAL A 227 19.80 -6.84 -13.19
C VAL A 227 18.77 -5.94 -13.86
N GLN A 228 17.51 -6.39 -13.90
CA GLN A 228 16.42 -5.59 -14.47
C GLN A 228 16.05 -4.42 -13.57
N VAL A 229 15.71 -3.30 -14.20
CA VAL A 229 15.21 -2.09 -13.56
C VAL A 229 13.92 -1.65 -14.23
N ILE A 230 13.08 -0.97 -13.46
CA ILE A 230 11.79 -0.43 -13.92
C ILE A 230 11.64 0.98 -13.35
N GLU A 231 11.08 1.89 -14.14
CA GLU A 231 10.56 3.17 -13.65
C GLU A 231 9.16 3.38 -14.24
N VAL A 232 8.18 3.65 -13.38
CA VAL A 232 6.85 4.11 -13.83
C VAL A 232 6.59 5.47 -13.23
N ARG A 233 6.24 6.44 -14.08
CA ARG A 233 6.10 7.84 -13.67
C ARG A 233 4.91 8.53 -14.29
N ASP A 234 4.36 9.47 -13.54
CA ASP A 234 3.38 10.43 -14.00
C ASP A 234 4.04 11.39 -15.02
N PRO A 235 3.59 11.40 -16.29
CA PRO A 235 4.13 12.30 -17.31
C PRO A 235 3.67 13.75 -17.13
N LYS A 236 2.53 14.00 -16.48
CA LYS A 236 1.89 15.32 -16.43
C LYS A 236 1.21 15.54 -15.06
N PRO A 237 1.99 15.80 -13.99
CA PRO A 237 1.43 16.02 -12.67
C PRO A 237 0.41 17.15 -12.65
N VAL A 238 -0.76 16.87 -12.08
CA VAL A 238 -1.80 17.88 -11.83
C VAL A 238 -1.32 18.90 -10.78
N ASN A 239 -0.50 18.46 -9.82
CA ASN A 239 0.13 19.35 -8.85
C ASN A 239 1.28 20.16 -9.50
N PRO A 240 1.15 21.50 -9.65
CA PRO A 240 2.17 22.33 -10.29
C PRO A 240 3.47 22.42 -9.47
N MET A 241 3.45 22.01 -8.19
CA MET A 241 4.66 21.92 -7.37
C MET A 241 5.54 20.74 -7.76
N ARG A 242 5.03 19.75 -8.51
CA ARG A 242 5.79 18.59 -8.97
C ARG A 242 6.50 18.85 -10.29
N LYS A 243 7.77 19.25 -10.19
CA LYS A 243 8.61 19.58 -11.35
C LYS A 243 9.84 18.68 -11.39
N GLU A 244 10.23 18.26 -12.58
CA GLU A 244 11.45 17.45 -12.76
C GLU A 244 12.71 18.19 -12.30
N SER A 245 12.71 19.53 -12.41
CA SER A 245 13.78 20.41 -11.96
C SER A 245 13.95 20.48 -10.44
N ASN A 246 13.04 19.91 -9.66
CA ASN A 246 13.14 19.95 -8.20
C ASN A 246 14.25 19.02 -7.70
N GLU A 247 15.11 19.51 -6.81
CA GLU A 247 16.18 18.71 -6.19
C GLU A 247 15.62 17.61 -5.28
N ALA A 248 14.61 17.96 -4.47
CA ALA A 248 13.97 17.03 -3.56
C ALA A 248 13.16 15.98 -4.34
N LYS A 249 13.52 14.69 -4.21
CA LYS A 249 12.84 13.57 -4.87
C LYS A 249 11.33 13.54 -4.62
N GLY A 250 10.91 13.83 -3.38
CA GLY A 250 9.49 13.88 -2.99
C GLY A 250 8.70 15.02 -3.65
N ARG A 251 9.37 15.99 -4.29
CA ARG A 251 8.76 17.07 -5.07
C ARG A 251 8.89 16.86 -6.58
N LYS A 252 9.47 15.76 -7.05
CA LYS A 252 9.44 15.40 -8.49
C LYS A 252 8.06 14.85 -8.88
N PRO A 253 7.75 14.71 -10.18
CA PRO A 253 6.59 13.95 -10.64
C PRO A 253 6.50 12.60 -9.93
N LEU A 254 5.29 12.13 -9.60
CA LEU A 254 5.13 10.89 -8.86
C LEU A 254 5.67 9.71 -9.69
N HIS A 255 6.53 8.91 -9.08
CA HIS A 255 7.10 7.74 -9.74
C HIS A 255 7.52 6.68 -8.74
N PHE A 256 7.61 5.44 -9.20
CA PHE A 256 8.34 4.39 -8.49
C PHE A 256 9.43 3.78 -9.36
N GLY A 257 10.40 3.18 -8.67
CA GLY A 257 11.56 2.57 -9.28
C GLY A 257 12.56 3.59 -9.84
N SER A 258 13.50 3.09 -10.62
CA SER A 258 14.61 3.88 -11.16
C SER A 258 15.09 3.28 -12.48
N LYS A 259 15.60 4.13 -13.37
CA LYS A 259 16.30 3.68 -14.59
C LYS A 259 17.73 3.20 -14.33
N PHE A 260 18.29 3.56 -13.19
CA PHE A 260 19.72 3.41 -12.90
C PHE A 260 19.99 2.49 -11.71
N ASP A 261 18.97 2.24 -10.88
CA ASP A 261 19.08 1.45 -9.67
C ASP A 261 18.02 0.38 -9.58
N VAL A 262 18.39 -0.74 -8.95
CA VAL A 262 17.50 -1.85 -8.68
C VAL A 262 16.64 -1.48 -7.48
N THR A 263 15.53 -0.80 -7.75
CA THR A 263 14.55 -0.41 -6.74
C THR A 263 13.16 -0.37 -7.35
N THR A 264 12.15 -0.60 -6.53
CA THR A 264 10.74 -0.37 -6.82
C THR A 264 10.13 0.66 -5.86
N SER A 265 10.95 1.34 -5.06
CA SER A 265 10.49 2.34 -4.09
C SER A 265 9.83 3.54 -4.77
N GLY A 266 8.81 4.08 -4.13
CA GLY A 266 8.09 5.27 -4.60
C GLY A 266 8.64 6.54 -3.99
N ASN A 267 8.64 7.65 -4.74
CA ASN A 267 9.08 8.95 -4.20
C ASN A 267 8.09 9.58 -3.20
N TRP A 268 6.94 8.95 -2.97
CA TRP A 268 5.96 9.29 -1.93
C TRP A 268 6.24 8.63 -0.57
N GLU A 269 7.20 7.71 -0.49
CA GLU A 269 7.51 6.97 0.74
C GLU A 269 8.51 7.73 1.65
N SER A 270 9.11 8.79 1.13
CA SER A 270 10.08 9.63 1.86
C SER A 270 9.41 10.77 2.66
N GLN A 271 8.18 10.57 3.13
CA GLN A 271 7.47 11.53 3.97
C GLN A 271 7.38 11.04 5.41
#